data_AF-A0A076N8A6-F1
#
_entry.id   AF-A0A076N8A6-F1
#
_cell.length_a   1.000
_cell.length_b   1.000
_cell.length_c   1.000
_cell.angle_alpha   90.00
_cell.angle_beta   90.00
_cell.angle_gamma   90.00
#
_symmetry.space_group_name_H-M   'P 1'
#
loop_
_entity.id
_entity.type
_entity.pdbx_description
1 polymer ?
#
loop_
_entity_poly.entity_id
_entity_poly.type
_entity_poly.pdbx_seq_one_letter_code
_entity_poly.pdbx_strand_id
1 'polypeptide(L)'
;MTVLPVKGVVLVARRELNTRLRTRSFVVGTVVILLVLGGYLLLQATLIKDADTSKVGLTGQATAIAEQLREAADAAGAHVETVPMANAEQGEQQVRDGDLDALVSGSAADLRVVVKAELDQQLRAVLNGIAQQQVLNAKLLEADLDPAQVMREVGQAQVRLTELEPRDADSGQRLAIGLVIVFLMFFGIQAYGGMVAQGVVEEKASRVVEILLSTLRPWQLMLGKVIGLGLVGLVQLLILAVAGLAMAVGSGAVTLGGVAIGTVAWGLLWYLLGFFLYATVYAAAGSLVSRQEDTASVVTPVSLTLMVGFVAGFNILIQDPDSAGAQVLSLIPVFSPILMPGRIAAGVAASWEVSVALVLTVVFGAVLTWVSGRVYRNAVLHTGSRMRLRTALRP
;
A
#
# COMPACT_ATOMS: atom_id res chain seq x y z
N MET A 1 -32.46 -8.16 -37.76
CA MET A 1 -31.02 -8.44 -38.02
C MET A 1 -30.35 -8.75 -36.69
N THR A 2 -29.94 -9.99 -36.46
CA THR A 2 -29.21 -10.38 -35.24
C THR A 2 -27.78 -9.88 -35.33
N VAL A 3 -27.41 -8.95 -34.45
CA VAL A 3 -26.02 -8.48 -34.33
C VAL A 3 -25.14 -9.66 -33.90
N LEU A 4 -24.00 -9.84 -34.56
CA LEU A 4 -23.02 -10.86 -34.15
C LEU A 4 -22.68 -10.68 -32.66
N PRO A 5 -22.57 -11.76 -31.86
CA PRO A 5 -22.50 -11.63 -30.40
C PRO A 5 -21.38 -10.71 -29.90
N VAL A 6 -20.22 -10.79 -30.55
CA VAL A 6 -19.05 -9.96 -30.25
C VAL A 6 -19.30 -8.48 -30.59
N LYS A 7 -19.96 -8.19 -31.71
CA LYS A 7 -20.27 -6.80 -32.12
C LYS A 7 -21.20 -6.12 -31.11
N GLY A 8 -22.15 -6.86 -30.53
CA GLY A 8 -23.04 -6.35 -29.49
C GLY A 8 -22.30 -5.96 -28.21
N VAL A 9 -21.42 -6.83 -27.72
CA VAL A 9 -20.58 -6.57 -26.53
C VAL A 9 -19.69 -5.34 -26.75
N VAL A 10 -19.01 -5.26 -27.90
CA VAL A 10 -18.11 -4.16 -28.23
C VAL A 10 -18.86 -2.82 -28.32
N LEU A 11 -20.07 -2.80 -28.87
CA LEU A 11 -20.87 -1.58 -28.98
C LEU A 11 -21.22 -1.02 -27.60
N VAL A 12 -21.65 -1.89 -26.68
CA VAL A 12 -21.97 -1.52 -25.29
C VAL A 12 -20.72 -1.07 -24.56
N ALA A 13 -19.62 -1.82 -24.66
CA ALA A 13 -18.35 -1.44 -24.03
C ALA A 13 -17.85 -0.07 -24.49
N ARG A 14 -17.92 0.21 -25.81
CA ARG A 14 -17.52 1.50 -26.37
C ARG A 14 -18.42 2.64 -25.88
N ARG A 15 -19.73 2.40 -25.76
CA ARG A 15 -20.67 3.38 -25.18
C ARG A 15 -20.27 3.73 -23.76
N GLU A 16 -20.12 2.73 -22.90
CA GLU A 16 -19.76 2.93 -21.49
C GLU A 16 -18.42 3.65 -21.33
N LEU A 17 -17.41 3.22 -22.08
CA LEU A 17 -16.09 3.84 -22.07
C LEU A 17 -16.16 5.34 -22.42
N ASN A 18 -16.82 5.67 -23.54
CA ASN A 18 -16.92 7.06 -24.01
C ASN A 18 -17.76 7.94 -23.09
N THR A 19 -18.86 7.40 -22.57
CA THR A 19 -19.77 8.15 -21.68
C THR A 19 -19.11 8.45 -20.34
N ARG A 20 -18.16 7.64 -19.88
CA ARG A 20 -17.50 7.82 -18.57
C ARG A 20 -16.19 8.60 -18.65
N LEU A 21 -15.30 8.28 -19.60
CA LEU A 21 -13.98 8.95 -19.72
C LEU A 21 -14.07 10.45 -19.99
N ARG A 22 -15.14 10.91 -20.65
CA ARG A 22 -15.34 12.32 -21.01
C ARG A 22 -16.02 13.14 -19.90
N THR A 23 -16.33 12.53 -18.76
CA THR A 23 -17.01 13.23 -17.67
C THR A 23 -16.05 14.10 -16.89
N ARG A 24 -16.53 15.25 -16.38
CA ARG A 24 -15.78 16.06 -15.41
C ARG A 24 -15.47 15.24 -14.16
N SER A 25 -16.39 14.39 -13.71
CA SER A 25 -16.20 13.53 -12.54
C SER A 25 -15.01 12.60 -12.68
N PHE A 26 -14.75 12.03 -13.86
CA PHE A 26 -13.56 11.22 -14.12
C PHE A 26 -12.27 12.05 -13.96
N VAL A 27 -12.21 13.22 -14.59
CA VAL A 27 -11.03 14.09 -14.53
C VAL A 27 -10.79 14.59 -13.10
N VAL A 28 -11.81 15.14 -12.44
CA VAL A 28 -11.71 15.63 -11.05
C VAL A 28 -11.35 14.48 -10.11
N GLY A 29 -12.00 13.33 -10.22
CA GLY A 29 -11.68 12.16 -9.39
C GLY A 29 -10.24 11.69 -9.56
N THR A 30 -9.74 11.66 -10.80
CA THR A 30 -8.35 11.29 -11.10
C THR A 30 -7.37 12.29 -10.49
N VAL A 31 -7.62 13.60 -10.64
CA VAL A 31 -6.77 14.66 -10.06
C VAL A 31 -6.75 14.58 -8.54
N VAL A 32 -7.91 14.37 -7.89
CA VAL A 32 -7.99 14.22 -6.43
C VAL A 32 -7.15 13.03 -5.97
N ILE A 33 -7.25 11.89 -6.63
CA ILE A 33 -6.45 10.71 -6.28
C ILE A 33 -4.96 10.98 -6.48
N LEU A 34 -4.57 11.69 -7.55
CA LEU A 34 -3.17 12.09 -7.76
C LEU A 34 -2.65 13.01 -6.66
N LEU A 35 -3.46 13.97 -6.19
CA LEU A 35 -3.08 14.85 -5.09
C LEU A 35 -2.92 14.08 -3.78
N VAL A 36 -3.83 13.15 -3.48
CA VAL A 36 -3.72 12.28 -2.30
C VAL A 36 -2.49 11.40 -2.40
N LEU A 37 -2.24 10.80 -3.57
CA LEU A 37 -1.07 9.96 -3.82
C LEU A 37 0.24 10.76 -3.68
N GLY A 38 0.31 11.94 -4.30
CA GLY A 38 1.46 12.83 -4.20
C GLY A 38 1.70 13.31 -2.76
N GLY A 39 0.64 13.67 -2.03
CA GLY A 39 0.71 14.03 -0.63
C GLY A 39 1.20 12.88 0.26
N TYR A 40 0.73 11.66 0.01
CA TYR A 40 1.20 10.46 0.72
C TYR A 40 2.69 10.16 0.43
N LEU A 41 3.11 10.21 -0.84
CA LEU A 41 4.50 10.00 -1.22
C LEU A 41 5.42 11.08 -0.63
N LEU A 42 4.97 12.33 -0.60
CA LEU A 42 5.71 13.43 0.02
C LEU A 42 5.84 13.23 1.54
N LEU A 43 4.74 12.87 2.22
CA LEU A 43 4.73 12.57 3.65
C LEU A 43 5.71 11.43 3.98
N GLN A 44 5.72 10.36 3.18
CA GLN A 44 6.67 9.27 3.37
C GLN A 44 8.11 9.72 3.14
N ALA A 45 8.37 10.50 2.09
CA ALA A 45 9.71 11.01 1.80
C ALA A 45 10.26 11.93 2.90
N THR A 46 9.40 12.65 3.62
CA THR A 46 9.82 13.46 4.79
C THR A 46 9.98 12.60 6.04
N LEU A 47 9.03 11.70 6.33
CA LEU A 47 9.11 10.83 7.51
C LEU A 47 10.33 9.91 7.50
N ILE A 48 10.71 9.39 6.32
CA ILE A 48 11.89 8.54 6.18
C ILE A 48 13.18 9.35 6.38
N LYS A 49 13.22 10.62 5.94
CA LYS A 49 14.41 11.48 6.13
C LYS A 49 14.62 11.88 7.59
N ASP A 50 13.53 12.14 8.32
CA ASP A 50 13.59 12.56 9.72
C ASP A 50 13.83 11.38 10.67
N ALA A 51 13.46 10.15 10.29
CA ALA A 51 13.65 8.96 11.12
C ALA A 51 15.13 8.59 11.36
N ASP A 52 16.04 9.00 10.47
CA ASP A 52 17.46 8.61 10.56
C ASP A 52 18.33 9.63 11.31
N THR A 53 17.86 10.86 11.57
CA THR A 53 18.67 11.93 12.19
C THR A 53 18.10 12.38 13.54
N SER A 54 18.78 12.01 14.62
CA SER A 54 18.39 12.41 15.98
C SER A 54 19.08 13.71 16.42
N LYS A 55 18.29 14.70 16.85
CA LYS A 55 18.78 15.99 17.34
C LYS A 55 19.07 15.95 18.83
N VAL A 56 20.34 16.06 19.19
CA VAL A 56 20.81 15.95 20.57
C VAL A 56 21.36 17.28 21.05
N GLY A 57 20.68 17.90 22.01
CA GLY A 57 21.18 19.08 22.71
C GLY A 57 22.32 18.72 23.65
N LEU A 58 23.42 19.46 23.63
CA LEU A 58 24.56 19.27 24.54
C LEU A 58 24.77 20.51 25.39
N THR A 59 24.93 20.34 26.71
CA THR A 59 25.13 21.47 27.64
C THR A 59 26.34 21.26 28.54
N GLY A 60 26.96 22.38 28.96
CA GLY A 60 28.12 22.34 29.86
C GLY A 60 29.26 21.48 29.32
N GLN A 61 29.79 20.59 30.16
CA GLN A 61 30.92 19.71 29.78
C GLN A 61 30.54 18.63 28.76
N ALA A 62 29.25 18.31 28.60
CA ALA A 62 28.80 17.37 27.57
C ALA A 62 28.99 17.91 26.14
N THR A 63 29.20 19.22 25.97
CA THR A 63 29.57 19.77 24.65
C THR A 63 30.91 19.26 24.13
N ALA A 64 31.82 18.80 25.02
CA ALA A 64 33.13 18.27 24.64
C ALA A 64 33.06 16.90 23.97
N ILE A 65 31.95 16.15 24.15
CA ILE A 65 31.74 14.84 23.51
C ILE A 65 30.97 14.95 22.19
N ALA A 66 30.72 16.16 21.68
CA ALA A 66 29.90 16.39 20.48
C ALA A 66 30.40 15.61 19.25
N GLU A 67 31.67 15.79 18.88
CA GLU A 67 32.25 15.08 17.73
C GLU A 67 32.34 13.58 17.97
N GLN A 68 32.72 13.18 19.19
CA GLN A 68 32.80 11.77 19.55
C GLN A 68 31.44 11.06 19.50
N LEU A 69 30.36 11.79 19.85
CA LEU A 69 28.98 11.32 19.75
C LEU A 69 28.53 11.20 18.28
N ARG A 70 28.86 12.17 17.43
CA ARG A 70 28.56 12.10 15.99
C ARG A 70 29.27 10.92 15.34
N GLU A 71 30.58 10.80 15.52
CA GLU A 71 31.37 9.72 14.93
C GLU A 71 30.92 8.32 15.42
N ALA A 72 30.63 8.19 16.72
CA ALA A 72 30.17 6.92 17.29
C ALA A 72 28.74 6.56 16.84
N ALA A 73 27.88 7.56 16.63
CA ALA A 73 26.55 7.34 16.07
C ALA A 73 26.62 6.92 14.59
N ASP A 74 27.42 7.63 13.78
CA ASP A 74 27.60 7.32 12.36
C ASP A 74 28.17 5.90 12.17
N ALA A 75 29.15 5.51 13.00
CA ALA A 75 29.70 4.15 13.01
C ALA A 75 28.66 3.08 13.42
N ALA A 76 27.65 3.46 14.22
CA ALA A 76 26.54 2.60 14.62
C ALA A 76 25.36 2.64 13.62
N GLY A 77 25.49 3.38 12.51
CA GLY A 77 24.44 3.52 11.50
C GLY A 77 23.30 4.45 11.88
N ALA A 78 23.49 5.34 12.86
CA ALA A 78 22.54 6.37 13.27
C ALA A 78 23.11 7.76 12.97
N HIS A 79 22.33 8.70 12.43
CA HIS A 79 22.83 10.06 12.26
C HIS A 79 22.43 10.90 13.47
N VAL A 80 23.38 11.62 14.05
CA VAL A 80 23.12 12.50 15.19
C VAL A 80 23.55 13.92 14.87
N GLU A 81 22.62 14.86 14.99
CA GLU A 81 22.93 16.28 14.92
C GLU A 81 23.06 16.83 16.34
N THR A 82 24.27 17.20 16.77
CA THR A 82 24.45 17.80 18.09
C THR A 82 24.28 19.31 18.07
N VAL A 83 23.48 19.86 18.97
CA VAL A 83 23.22 21.31 19.07
C VAL A 83 23.73 21.82 20.43
N PRO A 84 24.69 22.76 20.47
CA PRO A 84 25.17 23.31 21.73
C PRO A 84 24.09 24.19 22.38
N MET A 85 23.77 23.93 23.63
CA MET A 85 22.78 24.67 24.42
C MET A 85 23.47 25.55 25.46
N ALA A 86 22.95 26.77 25.62
CA ALA A 86 23.48 27.74 26.58
C ALA A 86 23.25 27.31 28.04
N ASN A 87 22.12 26.69 28.34
CA ASN A 87 21.79 26.18 29.67
C ASN A 87 20.86 24.95 29.59
N ALA A 88 20.77 24.20 30.68
CA ALA A 88 19.97 22.98 30.76
C ALA A 88 18.45 23.26 30.68
N GLU A 89 17.97 24.35 31.27
CA GLU A 89 16.54 24.72 31.27
C GLU A 89 16.00 24.98 29.86
N GLN A 90 16.76 25.69 29.02
CA GLN A 90 16.40 25.94 27.62
C GLN A 90 16.40 24.63 26.82
N GLY A 91 17.37 23.75 27.07
CA GLY A 91 17.44 22.44 26.43
C GLY A 91 16.26 21.54 26.82
N GLU A 92 15.87 21.53 28.09
CA GLU A 92 14.73 20.74 28.56
C GLU A 92 13.42 21.24 27.96
N GLN A 93 13.26 22.55 27.82
CA GLN A 93 12.10 23.14 27.18
C GLN A 93 12.02 22.75 25.70
N GLN A 94 13.13 22.78 24.96
CA GLN A 94 13.18 22.33 23.57
C GLN A 94 12.89 20.83 23.42
N VAL A 95 13.29 19.99 24.38
CA VAL A 95 12.90 18.56 24.41
C VAL A 95 11.40 18.40 24.64
N ARG A 96 10.78 19.23 25.50
CA ARG A 96 9.32 19.20 25.73
C ARG A 96 8.55 19.65 24.50
N ASP A 97 9.01 20.70 23.84
CA ASP A 97 8.38 21.30 22.67
C ASP A 97 8.57 20.42 21.42
N GLY A 98 9.57 19.52 21.43
CA GLY A 98 9.84 18.56 20.35
C GLY A 98 10.86 19.05 19.33
N ASP A 99 11.60 20.12 19.65
CA ASP A 99 12.68 20.66 18.81
C ASP A 99 13.99 19.87 18.97
N LEU A 100 14.17 19.21 20.12
CA LEU A 100 15.28 18.29 20.42
C LEU A 100 14.71 16.91 20.81
N ASP A 101 15.36 15.84 20.39
CA ASP A 101 14.99 14.47 20.76
C ASP A 101 15.52 14.10 22.15
N ALA A 102 16.73 14.58 22.47
CA ALA A 102 17.37 14.37 23.75
C ALA A 102 18.23 15.57 24.16
N LEU A 103 18.33 15.82 25.45
CA LEU A 103 19.30 16.73 26.05
C LEU A 103 20.31 15.94 26.86
N VAL A 104 21.59 16.07 26.54
CA VAL A 104 22.69 15.48 27.32
C VAL A 104 23.42 16.58 28.07
N SER A 105 23.60 16.34 29.36
CA SER A 105 24.28 17.24 30.30
C SER A 105 25.16 16.44 31.26
N GLY A 106 25.86 17.15 32.15
CA GLY A 106 26.77 16.53 33.11
C GLY A 106 28.20 16.44 32.58
N SER A 107 29.00 15.57 33.19
CA SER A 107 30.40 15.35 32.82
C SER A 107 30.52 14.11 31.94
N ALA A 108 31.63 13.97 31.21
CA ALA A 108 31.86 12.83 30.32
C ALA A 108 31.78 11.45 31.02
N ALA A 109 31.91 11.41 32.36
CA ALA A 109 31.79 10.20 33.18
C ALA A 109 30.46 10.08 33.97
N ASP A 110 29.64 11.13 34.01
CA ASP A 110 28.29 11.16 34.64
C ASP A 110 27.34 11.91 33.70
N LEU A 111 27.05 11.31 32.55
CA LEU A 111 26.13 11.87 31.56
C LEU A 111 24.69 11.73 32.06
N ARG A 112 23.95 12.83 32.00
CA ARG A 112 22.51 12.87 32.28
C ARG A 112 21.76 13.18 31.01
N VAL A 113 20.84 12.30 30.65
CA VAL A 113 20.04 12.40 29.44
C VAL A 113 18.59 12.69 29.82
N VAL A 114 18.03 13.76 29.27
CA VAL A 114 16.61 14.11 29.40
C VAL A 114 15.95 13.88 28.04
N VAL A 115 14.87 13.10 28.04
CA VAL A 115 14.07 12.78 26.85
C VAL A 115 12.59 13.00 27.15
N LYS A 116 11.79 13.21 26.11
CA LYS A 116 10.35 13.47 26.24
C LYS A 116 9.55 12.24 26.67
N ALA A 117 9.88 11.06 26.14
CA ALA A 117 9.18 9.82 26.43
C ALA A 117 10.14 8.63 26.57
N GLU A 118 10.86 8.29 25.50
CA GLU A 118 11.80 7.18 25.47
C GLU A 118 13.06 7.60 24.70
N LEU A 119 14.21 7.10 25.12
CA LEU A 119 15.47 7.31 24.42
C LEU A 119 15.66 6.14 23.45
N ASP A 120 15.97 6.45 22.20
CA ASP A 120 16.30 5.46 21.18
C ASP A 120 17.38 4.47 21.67
N GLN A 121 17.23 3.18 21.34
CA GLN A 121 18.11 2.13 21.85
C GLN A 121 19.54 2.25 21.31
N GLN A 122 19.72 2.66 20.04
CA GLN A 122 21.04 2.91 19.48
C GLN A 122 21.68 4.13 20.14
N LEU A 123 20.96 5.25 20.25
CA LEU A 123 21.49 6.45 20.91
C LEU A 123 21.87 6.18 22.38
N ARG A 124 21.07 5.41 23.11
CA ARG A 124 21.39 4.97 24.47
C ARG A 124 22.65 4.11 24.52
N ALA A 125 22.81 3.18 23.58
CA ALA A 125 24.00 2.34 23.50
C ALA A 125 25.27 3.17 23.22
N VAL A 126 25.18 4.13 22.28
CA VAL A 126 26.28 5.05 21.96
C VAL A 126 26.67 5.90 23.17
N LEU A 127 25.71 6.54 23.84
CA LEU A 127 25.97 7.37 25.02
C LEU A 127 26.56 6.56 26.19
N ASN A 128 26.05 5.35 26.42
CA ASN A 128 26.63 4.43 27.42
C ASN A 128 28.06 4.03 27.05
N GLY A 129 28.32 3.76 25.77
CA GLY A 129 29.65 3.44 25.27
C GLY A 129 30.64 4.58 25.54
N ILE A 130 30.26 5.82 25.26
CA ILE A 130 31.08 7.01 25.54
C ILE A 130 31.34 7.15 27.05
N ALA A 131 30.29 7.07 27.88
CA ALA A 131 30.46 7.20 29.33
C ALA A 131 31.37 6.09 29.91
N GLN A 132 31.16 4.84 29.50
CA GLN A 132 31.99 3.70 29.91
C GLN A 132 33.44 3.87 29.46
N GLN A 133 33.65 4.35 28.24
CA GLN A 133 34.97 4.62 27.68
C GLN A 133 35.74 5.66 28.51
N GLN A 134 35.05 6.71 28.93
CA GLN A 134 35.65 7.79 29.73
C GLN A 134 36.02 7.31 31.14
N VAL A 135 35.13 6.52 31.78
CA VAL A 135 35.42 5.91 33.08
C VAL A 135 36.57 4.90 32.98
N LEU A 136 36.60 4.10 31.91
CA LEU A 136 37.67 3.14 31.65
C LEU A 136 39.01 3.86 31.45
N ASN A 137 39.05 4.90 30.62
CA ASN A 137 40.25 5.71 30.41
C ASN A 137 40.78 6.29 31.73
N ALA A 138 39.89 6.83 32.58
CA ALA A 138 40.27 7.36 33.88
C ALA A 138 40.87 6.28 34.81
N LYS A 139 40.29 5.07 34.81
CA LYS A 139 40.78 3.94 35.61
C LYS A 139 42.09 3.34 35.08
N LEU A 140 42.30 3.34 33.77
CA LEU A 140 43.55 2.91 33.16
C LEU A 140 44.70 3.87 33.50
N LEU A 141 44.45 5.18 33.44
CA LEU A 141 45.41 6.20 33.87
C LEU A 141 45.74 6.10 35.36
N GLU A 142 44.75 5.81 36.21
CA GLU A 142 44.97 5.56 37.65
C GLU A 142 45.86 4.34 37.91
N ALA A 143 45.81 3.34 37.02
CA ALA A 143 46.64 2.13 37.07
C ALA A 143 47.99 2.26 36.33
N ASP A 144 48.36 3.45 35.86
CA ASP A 144 49.58 3.73 35.07
C ASP A 144 49.65 2.93 33.75
N LEU A 145 48.48 2.59 33.18
CA LEU A 145 48.35 1.93 31.88
C LEU A 145 48.02 2.96 30.81
N ASP A 146 48.66 2.86 29.64
CA ASP A 146 48.35 3.71 28.48
C ASP A 146 46.98 3.34 27.88
N PRO A 147 45.95 4.21 27.99
CA PRO A 147 44.63 3.93 27.46
C PRO A 147 44.63 3.73 25.94
N ALA A 148 45.52 4.42 25.21
CA ALA A 148 45.59 4.31 23.76
C ALA A 148 46.12 2.94 23.29
N GLN A 149 46.92 2.27 24.12
CA GLN A 149 47.36 0.91 23.84
C GLN A 149 46.25 -0.11 24.11
N VAL A 150 45.62 -0.04 25.29
CA VAL A 150 44.53 -0.96 25.67
C VAL A 150 43.36 -0.84 24.69
N MET A 151 42.98 0.37 24.29
CA MET A 151 41.89 0.58 23.35
C MET A 151 42.18 0.10 21.94
N ARG A 152 43.45 0.07 21.51
CA ARG A 152 43.84 -0.56 20.25
C ARG A 152 43.66 -2.08 20.31
N GLU A 153 44.01 -2.72 21.43
CA GLU A 153 43.84 -4.17 21.61
C GLU A 153 42.35 -4.55 21.70
N VAL A 154 41.55 -3.78 22.45
CA VAL A 154 40.09 -3.96 22.52
C VAL A 154 39.44 -3.71 21.15
N GLY A 155 39.87 -2.68 20.42
CA GLY A 155 39.35 -2.36 19.09
C GLY A 155 39.67 -3.41 18.03
N GLN A 156 40.69 -4.25 18.23
CA GLN A 156 41.00 -5.40 17.38
C GLN A 156 40.11 -6.61 17.67
N ALA A 157 39.52 -6.69 18.87
CA ALA A 157 38.57 -7.73 19.25
C ALA A 157 37.17 -7.42 18.69
N GLN A 158 37.04 -7.40 17.35
CA GLN A 158 35.77 -7.21 16.69
C GLN A 158 35.08 -8.54 16.42
N VAL A 159 33.75 -8.55 16.57
CA VAL A 159 32.92 -9.64 16.09
C VAL A 159 32.99 -9.63 14.56
N ARG A 160 33.53 -10.70 13.97
CA ARG A 160 33.43 -10.91 12.52
C ARG A 160 31.99 -11.27 12.18
N LEU A 161 31.23 -10.27 11.75
CA LEU A 161 29.89 -10.47 11.22
C LEU A 161 30.00 -11.07 9.82
N THR A 162 29.42 -12.24 9.63
CA THR A 162 29.16 -12.80 8.29
C THR A 162 27.66 -12.81 8.13
N GLU A 163 27.13 -11.82 7.42
CA GLU A 163 25.72 -11.79 7.06
C GLU A 163 25.49 -12.84 5.97
N LEU A 164 24.75 -13.90 6.32
CA LEU A 164 24.38 -14.95 5.36
C LEU A 164 23.30 -14.46 4.37
N GLU A 165 22.48 -13.49 4.79
CA GLU A 165 21.44 -12.83 4.00
C GLU A 165 21.44 -11.33 4.32
N PRO A 166 22.03 -10.47 3.47
CA PRO A 166 22.03 -9.02 3.67
C PRO A 166 20.59 -8.48 3.65
N ARG A 167 20.24 -7.58 4.57
CA ARG A 167 18.96 -6.87 4.51
C ARG A 167 18.91 -6.04 3.23
N ASP A 168 17.89 -6.27 2.42
CA ASP A 168 17.67 -5.53 1.18
C ASP A 168 17.34 -4.07 1.51
N ALA A 169 18.26 -3.16 1.20
CA ALA A 169 18.15 -1.72 1.48
C ALA A 169 16.87 -1.10 0.86
N ASP A 170 16.32 -1.70 -0.19
CA ASP A 170 15.11 -1.24 -0.86
C ASP A 170 13.81 -1.78 -0.25
N SER A 171 13.88 -2.59 0.81
CA SER A 171 12.71 -3.29 1.38
C SER A 171 11.58 -2.33 1.78
N GLY A 172 11.92 -1.23 2.46
CA GLY A 172 10.93 -0.22 2.88
C GLY A 172 10.25 0.46 1.69
N GLN A 173 11.01 0.76 0.64
CA GLN A 173 10.50 1.36 -0.60
C GLN A 173 9.57 0.39 -1.35
N ARG A 174 9.96 -0.88 -1.47
CA ARG A 174 9.15 -1.94 -2.10
C ARG A 174 7.84 -2.17 -1.36
N LEU A 175 7.87 -2.15 -0.03
CA LEU A 175 6.69 -2.22 0.81
C LEU A 175 5.76 -1.02 0.58
N ALA A 176 6.28 0.20 0.53
CA ALA A 176 5.47 1.40 0.25
C ALA A 176 4.78 1.33 -1.13
N ILE A 177 5.51 0.89 -2.17
CA ILE A 177 4.94 0.67 -3.51
C ILE A 177 3.83 -0.39 -3.46
N GLY A 178 4.07 -1.50 -2.75
CA GLY A 178 3.08 -2.56 -2.56
C GLY A 178 1.79 -2.06 -1.92
N LEU A 179 1.88 -1.23 -0.88
CA LEU A 179 0.72 -0.65 -0.20
C LEU A 179 -0.07 0.30 -1.10
N VAL A 180 0.62 1.13 -1.89
CA VAL A 180 -0.03 2.00 -2.89
C VAL A 180 -0.80 1.14 -3.89
N ILE A 181 -0.23 0.06 -4.38
CA ILE A 181 -0.90 -0.84 -5.33
C ILE A 181 -2.13 -1.49 -4.70
N VAL A 182 -2.01 -2.03 -3.49
CA VAL A 182 -3.13 -2.62 -2.74
C VAL A 182 -4.27 -1.61 -2.58
N PHE A 183 -3.95 -0.37 -2.25
CA PHE A 183 -4.91 0.73 -2.13
C PHE A 183 -5.58 1.04 -3.48
N LEU A 184 -4.80 1.22 -4.54
CA LEU A 184 -5.30 1.48 -5.89
C LEU A 184 -6.19 0.34 -6.41
N MET A 185 -5.82 -0.92 -6.14
CA MET A 185 -6.63 -2.10 -6.49
C MET A 185 -7.96 -2.08 -5.76
N PHE A 186 -7.95 -1.91 -4.43
CA PHE A 186 -9.16 -1.89 -3.63
C PHE A 186 -10.13 -0.78 -4.07
N PHE A 187 -9.64 0.47 -4.12
CA PHE A 187 -10.48 1.61 -4.50
C PHE A 187 -10.93 1.53 -5.96
N GLY A 188 -10.06 1.08 -6.87
CA GLY A 188 -10.40 0.90 -8.28
C GLY A 188 -11.50 -0.15 -8.47
N ILE A 189 -11.31 -1.35 -7.91
CA ILE A 189 -12.30 -2.44 -8.02
C ILE A 189 -13.63 -2.02 -7.37
N GLN A 190 -13.57 -1.40 -6.18
CA GLN A 190 -14.77 -0.98 -5.46
C GLN A 190 -15.54 0.13 -6.19
N ALA A 191 -14.84 1.16 -6.68
CA ALA A 191 -15.47 2.28 -7.36
C ALA A 191 -16.15 1.84 -8.66
N TYR A 192 -15.41 1.15 -9.55
CA TYR A 192 -15.96 0.76 -10.84
C TYR A 192 -16.91 -0.43 -10.74
N GLY A 193 -16.71 -1.36 -9.80
CA GLY A 193 -17.68 -2.40 -9.49
C GLY A 193 -19.01 -1.80 -9.02
N GLY A 194 -18.96 -0.81 -8.12
CA GLY A 194 -20.13 -0.05 -7.70
C GLY A 194 -20.86 0.63 -8.87
N MET A 195 -20.11 1.26 -9.79
CA MET A 195 -20.68 1.86 -11.01
C MET A 195 -21.34 0.84 -11.93
N VAL A 196 -20.79 -0.39 -12.03
CA VAL A 196 -21.43 -1.47 -12.80
C VAL A 196 -22.80 -1.77 -12.19
N ALA A 197 -22.89 -1.99 -10.89
CA ALA A 197 -24.17 -2.29 -10.22
C ALA A 197 -25.18 -1.15 -10.38
N GLN A 198 -24.77 0.08 -10.10
CA GLN A 198 -25.63 1.27 -10.25
C GLN A 198 -26.11 1.45 -11.69
N GLY A 199 -25.22 1.26 -12.67
CA GLY A 199 -25.58 1.37 -14.09
C GLY A 199 -26.59 0.31 -14.53
N VAL A 200 -26.53 -0.91 -13.99
CA VAL A 200 -27.55 -1.95 -14.25
C VAL A 200 -28.91 -1.53 -13.67
N VAL A 201 -28.92 -1.01 -12.45
CA VAL A 201 -30.14 -0.54 -11.80
C VAL A 201 -30.74 0.66 -12.54
N GLU A 202 -29.91 1.60 -12.98
CA GLU A 202 -30.34 2.78 -13.76
C GLU A 202 -30.97 2.37 -15.10
N GLU A 203 -30.35 1.45 -15.84
CA GLU A 203 -30.89 0.96 -17.11
C GLU A 203 -32.21 0.20 -16.94
N LYS A 204 -32.36 -0.52 -15.82
CA LYS A 204 -33.58 -1.22 -15.47
C LYS A 204 -34.69 -0.24 -15.05
N ALA A 205 -34.37 0.75 -14.21
CA ALA A 205 -35.31 1.76 -13.73
C ALA A 205 -35.83 2.67 -14.86
N SER A 206 -34.97 2.98 -15.84
CA SER A 206 -35.29 3.83 -16.99
C SER A 206 -35.98 3.09 -18.14
N ARG A 207 -36.27 1.78 -17.99
CA ARG A 207 -36.77 0.89 -19.06
C ARG A 207 -35.87 0.82 -20.31
N VAL A 208 -34.66 1.37 -20.24
CA VAL A 208 -33.66 1.29 -21.31
C VAL A 208 -33.29 -0.17 -21.58
N VAL A 209 -33.28 -1.02 -20.55
CA VAL A 209 -33.07 -2.46 -20.67
C VAL A 209 -34.06 -3.12 -21.64
N GLU A 210 -35.35 -2.75 -21.65
CA GLU A 210 -36.35 -3.36 -22.54
C GLU A 210 -36.05 -3.06 -24.01
N ILE A 211 -35.67 -1.81 -24.30
CA ILE A 211 -35.29 -1.37 -25.64
C ILE A 211 -34.00 -2.06 -26.08
N LEU A 212 -32.98 -2.12 -25.21
CA LEU A 212 -31.71 -2.76 -25.52
C LEU A 212 -31.86 -4.26 -25.74
N LEU A 213 -32.74 -4.93 -24.97
CA LEU A 213 -33.01 -6.36 -25.10
C LEU A 213 -33.80 -6.73 -26.35
N SER A 214 -34.43 -5.76 -27.03
CA SER A 214 -35.01 -5.99 -28.37
C SER A 214 -33.95 -6.25 -29.44
N THR A 215 -32.70 -5.88 -29.19
CA THR A 215 -31.59 -5.98 -30.15
C THR A 215 -30.39 -6.80 -29.65
N LEU A 216 -30.19 -6.90 -28.33
CA LEU A 216 -29.06 -7.56 -27.69
C LEU A 216 -29.50 -8.60 -26.65
N ARG A 217 -28.68 -9.63 -26.42
CA ARG A 217 -28.93 -10.62 -25.37
C ARG A 217 -28.51 -10.08 -23.99
N PRO A 218 -29.15 -10.49 -22.88
CA PRO A 218 -28.80 -10.02 -21.53
C PRO A 218 -27.31 -10.14 -21.18
N TRP A 219 -26.68 -11.27 -21.52
CA TRP A 219 -25.26 -11.50 -21.24
C TRP A 219 -24.34 -10.55 -22.03
N GLN A 220 -24.76 -10.09 -23.22
CA GLN A 220 -23.98 -9.15 -24.04
C GLN A 220 -23.99 -7.76 -23.43
N LEU A 221 -25.13 -7.33 -22.88
CA LEU A 221 -25.25 -6.09 -22.13
C LEU A 221 -24.37 -6.11 -20.88
N MET A 222 -24.45 -7.20 -20.11
CA MET A 222 -23.64 -7.39 -18.91
C MET A 222 -22.14 -7.35 -19.21
N LEU A 223 -21.67 -8.20 -20.13
CA LEU A 223 -20.24 -8.26 -20.47
C LEU A 223 -19.75 -6.96 -21.10
N GLY A 224 -20.54 -6.35 -21.98
CA GLY A 224 -20.19 -5.06 -22.57
C GLY A 224 -20.02 -3.98 -21.51
N LYS A 225 -20.93 -3.93 -20.51
CA LYS A 225 -20.83 -2.98 -19.39
C LYS A 225 -19.62 -3.23 -18.51
N VAL A 226 -19.38 -4.49 -18.13
CA VAL A 226 -18.20 -4.89 -17.35
C VAL A 226 -16.92 -4.50 -18.09
N ILE A 227 -16.75 -4.90 -19.35
CA ILE A 227 -15.55 -4.58 -20.14
C ILE A 227 -15.39 -3.07 -20.31
N GLY A 228 -16.47 -2.34 -20.63
CA GLY A 228 -16.42 -0.89 -20.81
C GLY A 228 -15.95 -0.16 -19.55
N LEU A 229 -16.56 -0.44 -18.40
CA LEU A 229 -16.16 0.17 -17.11
C LEU A 229 -14.81 -0.31 -16.61
N GLY A 230 -14.44 -1.57 -16.89
CA GLY A 230 -13.11 -2.08 -16.59
C GLY A 230 -12.01 -1.38 -17.37
N LEU A 231 -12.26 -1.04 -18.64
CA LEU A 231 -11.34 -0.24 -19.43
C LEU A 231 -11.24 1.21 -18.93
N VAL A 232 -12.34 1.81 -18.47
CA VAL A 232 -12.30 3.14 -17.83
C VAL A 232 -11.36 3.12 -16.63
N GLY A 233 -11.51 2.12 -15.76
CA GLY A 233 -10.66 2.00 -14.58
C GLY A 233 -9.24 1.58 -14.88
N LEU A 234 -9.01 0.79 -15.94
CA LEU A 234 -7.67 0.49 -16.43
C LEU A 234 -6.96 1.77 -16.90
N VAL A 235 -7.66 2.64 -17.65
CA VAL A 235 -7.12 3.93 -18.08
C VAL A 235 -6.80 4.80 -16.86
N GLN A 236 -7.69 4.88 -15.88
CA GLN A 236 -7.43 5.65 -14.67
C GLN A 236 -6.21 5.09 -13.92
N LEU A 237 -6.12 3.78 -13.72
CA LEU A 237 -4.96 3.16 -13.07
C LEU A 237 -3.67 3.35 -13.84
N LEU A 238 -3.70 3.34 -15.17
CA LEU A 238 -2.53 3.63 -15.99
C LEU A 238 -2.05 5.08 -15.76
N ILE A 239 -2.98 6.04 -15.72
CA ILE A 239 -2.65 7.44 -15.40
C ILE A 239 -2.02 7.54 -14.01
N LEU A 240 -2.63 6.87 -13.01
CA LEU A 240 -2.13 6.87 -11.63
C LEU A 240 -0.76 6.20 -11.51
N ALA A 241 -0.54 5.08 -12.19
CA ALA A 241 0.73 4.36 -12.17
C ALA A 241 1.85 5.17 -12.80
N VAL A 242 1.61 5.79 -13.96
CA VAL A 242 2.60 6.62 -14.66
C VAL A 242 2.94 7.87 -13.84
N ALA A 243 1.92 8.58 -13.34
CA ALA A 243 2.14 9.77 -12.53
C ALA A 243 2.78 9.44 -11.18
N GLY A 244 2.33 8.37 -10.52
CA GLY A 244 2.92 7.88 -9.27
C GLY A 244 4.39 7.53 -9.42
N LEU A 245 4.75 6.82 -10.49
CA LEU A 245 6.14 6.51 -10.80
C LEU A 245 6.95 7.77 -11.09
N ALA A 246 6.41 8.71 -11.87
CA ALA A 246 7.09 9.98 -12.17
C ALA A 246 7.35 10.80 -10.89
N MET A 247 6.38 10.87 -9.98
CA MET A 247 6.54 11.54 -8.69
C MET A 247 7.58 10.86 -7.81
N ALA A 248 7.54 9.53 -7.70
CA ALA A 248 8.46 8.76 -6.88
C ALA A 248 9.92 8.82 -7.38
N VAL A 249 10.10 8.89 -8.70
CA VAL A 249 11.42 9.10 -9.32
C VAL A 249 11.89 10.54 -9.13
N GLY A 250 10.99 11.51 -9.33
CA GLY A 250 11.31 12.92 -9.14
C GLY A 250 11.67 13.30 -7.71
N SER A 251 11.16 12.57 -6.71
CA SER A 251 11.52 12.76 -5.29
C SER A 251 12.81 12.05 -4.88
N GLY A 252 13.40 11.22 -5.76
CA GLY A 252 14.53 10.36 -5.43
C GLY A 252 14.15 9.14 -4.57
N ALA A 253 12.87 8.93 -4.29
CA ALA A 253 12.39 7.80 -3.49
C ALA A 253 12.45 6.47 -4.24
N VAL A 254 12.51 6.48 -5.58
CA VAL A 254 12.56 5.28 -6.41
C VAL A 254 13.48 5.51 -7.61
N THR A 255 14.41 4.59 -7.87
CA THR A 255 15.14 4.56 -9.15
C THR A 255 14.31 3.89 -10.25
N LEU A 256 14.39 4.40 -11.49
CA LEU A 256 13.78 3.76 -12.67
C LEU A 256 14.49 2.43 -13.00
N GLY A 257 14.12 1.36 -12.31
CA GLY A 257 14.59 0.01 -12.56
C GLY A 257 13.52 -0.89 -13.18
N GLY A 258 13.94 -2.05 -13.72
CA GLY A 258 13.03 -3.07 -14.27
C GLY A 258 11.99 -3.57 -13.26
N VAL A 259 12.31 -3.51 -11.97
CA VAL A 259 11.40 -3.87 -10.86
C VAL A 259 10.16 -2.97 -10.84
N ALA A 260 10.32 -1.64 -11.00
CA ALA A 260 9.19 -0.71 -10.97
C ALA A 260 8.23 -0.95 -12.15
N ILE A 261 8.78 -1.17 -13.35
CA ILE A 261 7.99 -1.46 -14.56
C ILE A 261 7.26 -2.80 -14.43
N GLY A 262 7.96 -3.84 -13.94
CA GLY A 262 7.37 -5.16 -13.72
C GLY A 262 6.23 -5.12 -12.71
N THR A 263 6.40 -4.38 -11.62
CA THR A 263 5.39 -4.20 -10.58
C THR A 263 4.14 -3.49 -11.10
N VAL A 264 4.28 -2.45 -11.93
CA VAL A 264 3.13 -1.80 -12.60
C VAL A 264 2.43 -2.77 -13.55
N ALA A 265 3.17 -3.52 -14.36
CA ALA A 265 2.58 -4.49 -15.29
C ALA A 265 1.78 -5.58 -14.56
N TRP A 266 2.32 -6.11 -13.46
CA TRP A 266 1.62 -7.04 -12.58
C TRP A 266 0.38 -6.42 -11.96
N GLY A 267 0.48 -5.18 -11.45
CA GLY A 267 -0.67 -4.44 -10.90
C GLY A 267 -1.80 -4.28 -11.92
N LEU A 268 -1.50 -3.95 -13.18
CA LEU A 268 -2.50 -3.82 -14.25
C LEU A 268 -3.15 -5.16 -14.62
N LEU A 269 -2.38 -6.25 -14.68
CA LEU A 269 -2.92 -7.58 -14.94
C LEU A 269 -3.86 -8.03 -13.81
N TRP A 270 -3.42 -7.89 -12.56
CA TRP A 270 -4.21 -8.25 -11.39
C TRP A 270 -5.44 -7.37 -11.22
N TYR A 271 -5.34 -6.08 -11.59
CA TYR A 271 -6.52 -5.22 -11.68
C TYR A 271 -7.56 -5.79 -12.63
N LEU A 272 -7.16 -6.19 -13.85
CA LEU A 272 -8.12 -6.73 -14.82
C LEU A 272 -8.80 -8.00 -14.31
N LEU A 273 -8.03 -8.91 -13.72
CA LEU A 273 -8.56 -10.14 -13.15
C LEU A 273 -9.50 -9.88 -11.97
N GLY A 274 -9.07 -9.06 -11.01
CA GLY A 274 -9.87 -8.69 -9.84
C GLY A 274 -11.12 -7.92 -10.22
N PHE A 275 -10.97 -6.90 -11.07
CA PHE A 275 -12.10 -6.14 -11.56
C PHE A 275 -13.11 -7.05 -12.26
N PHE A 276 -12.69 -7.93 -13.17
CA PHE A 276 -13.63 -8.82 -13.87
C PHE A 276 -14.34 -9.79 -12.90
N LEU A 277 -13.59 -10.37 -11.96
CA LEU A 277 -14.12 -11.25 -10.91
C LEU A 277 -15.22 -10.54 -10.09
N TYR A 278 -14.94 -9.34 -9.60
CA TYR A 278 -15.88 -8.60 -8.77
C TYR A 278 -17.02 -7.95 -9.57
N ALA A 279 -16.72 -7.33 -10.71
CA ALA A 279 -17.68 -6.59 -11.52
C ALA A 279 -18.83 -7.46 -12.02
N THR A 280 -18.58 -8.74 -12.30
CA THR A 280 -19.66 -9.67 -12.67
C THR A 280 -20.61 -9.92 -11.51
N VAL A 281 -20.10 -10.03 -10.28
CA VAL A 281 -20.93 -10.15 -9.07
C VAL A 281 -21.68 -8.85 -8.78
N TYR A 282 -21.05 -7.69 -8.94
CA TYR A 282 -21.72 -6.39 -8.85
C TYR A 282 -22.85 -6.25 -9.89
N ALA A 283 -22.63 -6.67 -11.13
CA ALA A 283 -23.66 -6.65 -12.18
C ALA A 283 -24.85 -7.55 -11.82
N ALA A 284 -24.58 -8.77 -11.34
CA ALA A 284 -25.60 -9.70 -10.87
C ALA A 284 -26.37 -9.12 -9.68
N ALA A 285 -25.67 -8.56 -8.69
CA ALA A 285 -26.28 -7.92 -7.53
C ALA A 285 -27.19 -6.76 -7.93
N GLY A 286 -26.73 -5.86 -8.80
CA GLY A 286 -27.53 -4.74 -9.32
C GLY A 286 -28.79 -5.20 -10.04
N SER A 287 -28.75 -6.32 -10.77
CA SER A 287 -29.92 -6.84 -11.49
C SER A 287 -31.07 -7.31 -10.57
N LEU A 288 -30.79 -7.60 -9.30
CA LEU A 288 -31.78 -8.11 -8.33
C LEU A 288 -32.74 -7.04 -7.82
N VAL A 289 -32.39 -5.77 -7.96
CA VAL A 289 -33.20 -4.63 -7.52
C VAL A 289 -33.66 -3.82 -8.72
N SER A 290 -34.71 -3.02 -8.53
CA SER A 290 -35.29 -2.18 -9.60
C SER A 290 -35.15 -0.69 -9.31
N ARG A 291 -34.65 -0.32 -8.12
CA ARG A 291 -34.56 1.06 -7.65
C ARG A 291 -33.17 1.35 -7.10
N GLN A 292 -32.70 2.58 -7.32
CA GLN A 292 -31.36 3.00 -6.87
C GLN A 292 -31.23 2.96 -5.34
N GLU A 293 -32.29 3.29 -4.61
CA GLU A 293 -32.37 3.26 -3.15
C GLU A 293 -32.07 1.87 -2.54
N ASP A 294 -32.37 0.79 -3.27
CA ASP A 294 -32.12 -0.58 -2.80
C ASP A 294 -30.72 -1.11 -3.16
N THR A 295 -29.95 -0.39 -3.99
CA THR A 295 -28.67 -0.85 -4.56
C THR A 295 -27.65 -1.15 -3.46
N ALA A 296 -27.58 -0.31 -2.43
CA ALA A 296 -26.65 -0.51 -1.32
C ALA A 296 -26.89 -1.87 -0.64
N SER A 297 -28.15 -2.29 -0.47
CA SER A 297 -28.50 -3.54 0.21
C SER A 297 -28.00 -4.81 -0.50
N VAL A 298 -27.76 -4.73 -1.82
CA VAL A 298 -27.26 -5.86 -2.63
C VAL A 298 -25.77 -5.76 -2.91
N VAL A 299 -25.22 -4.54 -2.90
CA VAL A 299 -23.79 -4.29 -3.13
C VAL A 299 -22.95 -4.47 -1.86
N THR A 300 -23.45 -4.07 -0.69
CA THR A 300 -22.69 -4.10 0.56
C THR A 300 -22.02 -5.45 0.86
N PRO A 301 -22.66 -6.62 0.70
CA PRO A 301 -22.00 -7.90 0.95
C PRO A 301 -20.77 -8.14 0.06
N VAL A 302 -20.84 -7.70 -1.20
CA VAL A 302 -19.73 -7.79 -2.16
C VAL A 302 -18.60 -6.86 -1.73
N SER A 303 -18.94 -5.62 -1.37
CA SER A 303 -17.98 -4.63 -0.87
C SER A 303 -17.32 -5.05 0.46
N LEU A 304 -18.07 -5.68 1.37
CA LEU A 304 -17.53 -6.21 2.64
C LEU A 304 -16.52 -7.32 2.38
N THR A 305 -16.78 -8.21 1.42
CA THR A 305 -15.83 -9.27 1.06
C THR A 305 -14.52 -8.67 0.53
N LEU A 306 -14.62 -7.67 -0.34
CA LEU A 306 -13.45 -6.93 -0.85
C LEU A 306 -12.72 -6.18 0.28
N MET A 307 -13.46 -5.60 1.22
CA MET A 307 -12.90 -4.84 2.35
C MET A 307 -12.19 -5.76 3.34
N VAL A 308 -12.70 -6.95 3.61
CA VAL A 308 -12.00 -7.96 4.42
C VAL A 308 -10.67 -8.32 3.76
N GLY A 309 -10.66 -8.54 2.45
CA GLY A 309 -9.42 -8.76 1.69
C GLY A 309 -8.44 -7.59 1.79
N PHE A 310 -8.93 -6.36 1.67
CA PHE A 310 -8.11 -5.15 1.81
C PHE A 310 -7.52 -4.99 3.21
N VAL A 311 -8.34 -5.11 4.27
CA VAL A 311 -7.87 -4.93 5.66
C VAL A 311 -6.89 -6.04 6.05
N ALA A 312 -7.20 -7.30 5.74
CA ALA A 312 -6.30 -8.41 6.00
C ALA A 312 -5.01 -8.26 5.20
N GLY A 313 -5.10 -7.92 3.91
CA GLY A 313 -3.95 -7.71 3.04
C GLY A 313 -3.07 -6.55 3.51
N PHE A 314 -3.66 -5.41 3.86
CA PHE A 314 -2.94 -4.24 4.34
C PHE A 314 -2.24 -4.53 5.68
N ASN A 315 -2.94 -5.16 6.63
CA ASN A 315 -2.37 -5.47 7.94
C ASN A 315 -1.23 -6.49 7.85
N ILE A 316 -1.43 -7.57 7.10
CA ILE A 316 -0.44 -8.64 6.96
C ILE A 316 0.78 -8.14 6.17
N LEU A 317 0.59 -7.36 5.10
CA LEU A 317 1.70 -6.88 4.27
C LEU A 317 2.61 -5.89 5.01
N ILE A 318 2.07 -5.11 5.95
CA ILE A 318 2.86 -4.18 6.78
C ILE A 318 3.68 -4.93 7.82
N GLN A 319 3.10 -5.94 8.45
CA GLN A 319 3.74 -6.65 9.56
C GLN A 319 4.77 -7.67 9.06
N ASP A 320 4.33 -8.56 8.17
CA ASP A 320 5.16 -9.60 7.60
C ASP A 320 4.56 -10.08 6.26
N PRO A 321 5.06 -9.53 5.12
CA PRO A 321 4.55 -9.85 3.79
C PRO A 321 4.86 -11.27 3.33
N ASP A 322 5.79 -11.97 3.98
CA ASP A 322 6.13 -13.37 3.68
C ASP A 322 5.54 -14.38 4.69
N SER A 323 4.74 -13.90 5.65
CA SER A 323 4.05 -14.78 6.58
C SER A 323 3.20 -15.84 5.87
N ALA A 324 3.06 -17.01 6.49
CA ALA A 324 2.20 -18.10 5.98
C ALA A 324 0.75 -17.63 5.75
N GLY A 325 0.26 -16.68 6.56
CA GLY A 325 -1.04 -16.04 6.37
C GLY A 325 -1.11 -15.23 5.07
N ALA A 326 -0.08 -14.45 4.75
CA ALA A 326 0.04 -13.72 3.49
C ALA A 326 0.03 -14.68 2.29
N GLN A 327 0.83 -15.75 2.37
CA GLN A 327 0.93 -16.78 1.35
C GLN A 327 -0.44 -17.40 1.06
N VAL A 328 -1.12 -17.94 2.08
CA VAL A 328 -2.41 -18.62 1.92
C VAL A 328 -3.50 -17.67 1.41
N LEU A 329 -3.68 -16.50 2.02
CA LEU A 329 -4.72 -15.57 1.60
C LEU A 329 -4.49 -15.06 0.18
N SER A 330 -3.23 -14.86 -0.23
CA SER A 330 -2.90 -14.44 -1.58
C SER A 330 -3.19 -15.50 -2.66
N LEU A 331 -3.36 -16.78 -2.29
CA LEU A 331 -3.77 -17.86 -3.21
C LEU A 331 -5.30 -18.01 -3.33
N ILE A 332 -6.06 -17.45 -2.38
CA ILE A 332 -7.53 -17.53 -2.40
C ILE A 332 -8.08 -16.54 -3.44
N PRO A 333 -8.80 -16.98 -4.49
CA PRO A 333 -9.17 -16.15 -5.64
C PRO A 333 -9.87 -14.82 -5.36
N VAL A 334 -10.67 -14.73 -4.29
CA VAL A 334 -11.34 -13.47 -3.92
C VAL A 334 -10.36 -12.45 -3.32
N PHE A 335 -9.28 -12.92 -2.70
CA PHE A 335 -8.29 -12.09 -2.03
C PHE A 335 -7.04 -11.86 -2.89
N SER A 336 -6.69 -12.80 -3.78
CA SER A 336 -5.53 -12.73 -4.67
C SER A 336 -5.37 -11.40 -5.41
N PRO A 337 -6.42 -10.81 -6.03
CA PRO A 337 -6.25 -9.59 -6.82
C PRO A 337 -5.85 -8.35 -6.02
N ILE A 338 -6.04 -8.39 -4.70
CA ILE A 338 -5.60 -7.33 -3.80
C ILE A 338 -4.23 -7.70 -3.21
N LEU A 339 -4.05 -8.93 -2.71
CA LEU A 339 -2.87 -9.30 -1.93
C LEU A 339 -1.65 -9.66 -2.78
N MET A 340 -1.81 -10.42 -3.87
CA MET A 340 -0.67 -10.88 -4.68
C MET A 340 0.15 -9.73 -5.26
N PRO A 341 -0.45 -8.67 -5.85
CA PRO A 341 0.31 -7.52 -6.32
C PRO A 341 1.19 -6.88 -5.25
N GLY A 342 0.68 -6.80 -4.01
CA GLY A 342 1.43 -6.27 -2.88
C GLY A 342 2.65 -7.15 -2.53
N ARG A 343 2.47 -8.48 -2.49
CA ARG A 343 3.58 -9.43 -2.24
C ARG A 343 4.60 -9.46 -3.39
N ILE A 344 4.16 -9.32 -4.64
CA ILE A 344 5.04 -9.18 -5.80
C ILE A 344 5.86 -7.89 -5.69
N ALA A 345 5.21 -6.77 -5.36
CA ALA A 345 5.89 -5.49 -5.18
C ALA A 345 6.90 -5.53 -4.03
N ALA A 346 6.57 -6.22 -2.93
CA ALA A 346 7.46 -6.48 -1.80
C ALA A 346 8.63 -7.44 -2.12
N GLY A 347 8.59 -8.13 -3.27
CA GLY A 347 9.66 -9.05 -3.69
C GLY A 347 9.66 -10.41 -2.99
N VAL A 348 8.61 -10.73 -2.24
CA VAL A 348 8.52 -11.97 -1.44
C VAL A 348 7.68 -13.07 -2.10
N ALA A 349 6.90 -12.75 -3.13
CA ALA A 349 6.07 -13.73 -3.82
C ALA A 349 6.91 -14.61 -4.76
N ALA A 350 6.98 -15.91 -4.48
CA ALA A 350 7.64 -16.86 -5.37
C ALA A 350 6.86 -16.98 -6.70
N SER A 351 7.56 -17.16 -7.82
CA SER A 351 6.94 -17.17 -9.16
C SER A 351 5.89 -18.26 -9.34
N TRP A 352 6.03 -19.40 -8.64
CA TRP A 352 5.05 -20.48 -8.68
C TRP A 352 3.76 -20.09 -7.93
N GLU A 353 3.85 -19.35 -6.82
CA GLU A 353 2.68 -18.86 -6.08
C GLU A 353 1.86 -17.91 -6.95
N VAL A 354 2.55 -17.00 -7.65
CA VAL A 354 1.93 -16.07 -8.60
C VAL A 354 1.20 -16.85 -9.69
N SER A 355 1.86 -17.86 -10.28
CA SER A 355 1.27 -18.69 -11.34
C SER A 355 0.04 -19.47 -10.87
N VAL A 356 0.10 -20.07 -9.68
CA VAL A 356 -1.03 -20.81 -9.09
C VAL A 356 -2.19 -19.85 -8.79
N ALA A 357 -1.92 -18.69 -8.16
CA ALA A 357 -2.94 -17.70 -7.87
C ALA A 357 -3.63 -17.18 -9.15
N LEU A 358 -2.87 -16.95 -10.23
CA LEU A 358 -3.43 -16.55 -11.52
C LEU A 358 -4.40 -17.61 -12.06
N VAL A 359 -3.99 -18.87 -12.10
CA VAL A 359 -4.83 -19.97 -12.59
C VAL A 359 -6.09 -20.11 -11.74
N LEU A 360 -5.95 -20.12 -10.42
CA LEU A 360 -7.09 -20.20 -9.49
C LEU A 360 -8.04 -19.01 -9.69
N THR A 361 -7.52 -17.79 -9.85
CA THR A 361 -8.32 -16.58 -10.05
C THR A 361 -9.07 -16.61 -11.38
N VAL A 362 -8.43 -17.04 -12.46
CA VAL A 362 -9.05 -17.16 -13.78
C VAL A 362 -10.16 -18.22 -13.77
N VAL A 363 -9.89 -19.41 -13.22
CA VAL A 363 -10.87 -20.49 -13.13
C VAL A 363 -12.06 -20.07 -12.27
N PHE A 364 -11.80 -19.50 -11.10
CA PHE A 364 -12.85 -19.02 -10.21
C PHE A 364 -13.65 -17.87 -10.82
N GLY A 365 -12.98 -16.94 -11.51
CA GLY A 365 -13.61 -15.85 -12.26
C GLY A 365 -14.52 -16.37 -13.38
N ALA A 366 -14.13 -17.42 -14.10
CA ALA A 366 -14.96 -18.06 -15.11
C ALA A 366 -16.22 -18.69 -14.50
N VAL A 367 -16.09 -19.40 -13.37
CA VAL A 367 -17.22 -19.97 -12.63
C VAL A 367 -18.15 -18.86 -12.14
N LEU A 368 -17.63 -17.81 -11.50
CA LEU A 368 -18.42 -16.68 -11.03
C LEU A 368 -19.13 -15.96 -12.17
N THR A 369 -18.48 -15.77 -13.32
CA THR A 369 -19.10 -15.15 -14.49
C THR A 369 -20.27 -15.97 -15.00
N TRP A 370 -20.14 -17.30 -15.02
CA TRP A 370 -21.23 -18.21 -15.39
C TRP A 370 -22.42 -18.10 -14.43
N VAL A 371 -22.17 -18.14 -13.11
CA VAL A 371 -23.21 -17.99 -12.07
C VAL A 371 -23.88 -16.61 -12.16
N SER A 372 -23.09 -15.55 -12.20
CA SER A 372 -23.55 -14.15 -12.27
C SER A 372 -24.35 -13.89 -13.54
N GLY A 373 -23.92 -14.43 -14.69
CA GLY A 373 -24.65 -14.32 -15.95
C GLY A 373 -26.03 -14.97 -15.90
N ARG A 374 -26.18 -16.08 -15.16
CA ARG A 374 -27.47 -16.73 -14.92
C ARG A 374 -28.40 -15.87 -14.06
N VAL A 375 -27.88 -15.35 -12.94
CA VAL A 375 -28.62 -14.43 -12.06
C VAL A 375 -29.08 -13.20 -12.85
N TYR A 376 -28.16 -12.59 -13.60
CA TYR A 376 -28.43 -11.40 -14.41
C TYR A 376 -29.54 -11.65 -15.42
N ARG A 377 -29.44 -12.74 -16.20
CA ARG A 377 -30.45 -13.09 -17.21
C ARG A 377 -31.85 -13.24 -16.61
N ASN A 378 -31.95 -13.86 -15.43
CA ASN A 378 -33.23 -14.16 -14.79
C ASN A 378 -33.81 -12.95 -14.05
N ALA A 379 -32.97 -12.04 -13.54
CA ALA A 379 -33.40 -10.91 -12.71
C ALA A 379 -33.56 -9.59 -13.49
N VAL A 380 -32.88 -9.41 -14.63
CA VAL A 380 -32.84 -8.12 -15.33
C VAL A 380 -34.20 -7.66 -15.86
N LEU A 381 -35.07 -8.59 -16.27
CA LEU A 381 -36.42 -8.32 -16.76
C LEU A 381 -37.48 -8.32 -15.64
N HIS A 382 -37.13 -8.75 -14.43
CA HIS A 382 -38.07 -8.82 -13.32
C HIS A 382 -38.37 -7.42 -12.77
N THR A 383 -39.60 -6.96 -12.93
CA THR A 383 -40.07 -5.67 -12.41
C THR A 383 -40.80 -5.84 -11.08
N GLY A 384 -40.65 -4.88 -10.18
CA GLY A 384 -41.28 -4.91 -8.85
C GLY A 384 -40.30 -5.17 -7.70
N SER A 385 -40.74 -5.95 -6.70
CA SER A 385 -40.01 -6.18 -5.46
C SER A 385 -38.70 -6.96 -5.67
N ARG A 386 -37.74 -6.76 -4.74
CA ARG A 386 -36.41 -7.40 -4.78
C ARG A 386 -36.51 -8.91 -5.01
N MET A 387 -35.80 -9.39 -6.03
CA MET A 387 -35.70 -10.83 -6.28
C MET A 387 -34.76 -11.48 -5.26
N ARG A 388 -35.22 -12.57 -4.63
CA ARG A 388 -34.35 -13.39 -3.77
C ARG A 388 -33.32 -14.13 -4.63
N LEU A 389 -32.06 -14.15 -4.18
CA LEU A 389 -30.95 -14.81 -4.90
C LEU A 389 -31.26 -16.27 -5.27
N ARG A 390 -31.91 -17.02 -4.36
CA ARG A 390 -32.33 -18.41 -4.60
C ARG A 390 -33.30 -18.56 -5.77
N THR A 391 -34.18 -17.57 -5.98
CA THR A 391 -35.11 -17.57 -7.11
C THR A 391 -34.38 -17.26 -8.41
N ALA A 392 -33.45 -16.30 -8.39
CA ALA A 392 -32.66 -15.91 -9.56
C ALA A 392 -31.76 -17.05 -10.09
N LEU A 393 -31.37 -18.00 -9.24
CA LEU A 393 -30.53 -19.14 -9.62
C LEU A 393 -31.30 -20.34 -10.22
N ARG A 394 -32.63 -20.35 -10.14
CA ARG A 394 -33.45 -21.46 -10.68
C ARG A 394 -33.29 -21.61 -12.20
N PRO A 395 -33.31 -22.85 -12.73
CA PRO A 395 -33.14 -23.15 -14.17
C PRO A 395 -34.20 -22.52 -15.06
#